data_AF-A0A8D7EZK9-F1
#
_entry.id   AF-A0A8D7EZK9-F1
#
_cell.length_a   1.000
_cell.length_b   1.000
_cell.length_c   1.000
_cell.angle_alpha   90.00
_cell.angle_beta   90.00
_cell.angle_gamma   90.00
#
_symmetry.space_group_name_H-M   'P 1'
#
loop_
_entity.id
_entity.type
_entity.pdbx_description
1 polymer ?
#
loop_
_entity_poly.entity_id
_entity_poly.type
_entity_poly.pdbx_seq_one_letter_code
_entity_poly.pdbx_strand_id
1 'polypeptide(L)'
;FDEVRRLQKHRERTLTSNLFASQAELRYRHPPRREQKMDLKASDRFNINSQLEHLQAKYVGTGHADLSRFEWAVNIQRDSYASYIGHYPVLAYFAISENESIGRERYNFMQVRH
;
A
#
# COMPACT_ATOMS: atom_id res chain seq x y z
N PHE A 1 42.40 -46.70 36.60
CA PHE A 1 41.02 -46.60 37.13
C PHE A 1 40.60 -45.15 37.42
N ASP A 2 41.42 -44.36 38.13
CA ASP A 2 41.06 -42.97 38.43
C ASP A 2 40.95 -42.06 37.20
N GLU A 3 41.78 -42.27 36.18
CA GLU A 3 41.76 -41.47 34.96
C GLU A 3 40.49 -41.70 34.13
N VAL A 4 40.02 -42.94 34.01
CA VAL A 4 38.75 -43.28 33.36
C VAL A 4 37.57 -42.62 34.11
N ARG A 5 37.61 -42.60 35.45
CA ARG A 5 36.59 -41.92 36.27
C ARG A 5 36.63 -40.39 36.09
N ARG A 6 37.82 -39.80 35.96
CA ARG A 6 37.99 -38.36 35.68
C ARG A 6 37.50 -37.99 34.29
N LEU A 7 37.80 -38.79 33.27
CA LEU A 7 37.35 -38.59 31.89
C LEU A 7 35.83 -38.72 31.77
N GLN A 8 35.23 -39.68 32.47
CA GLN A 8 33.78 -39.83 32.49
C GLN A 8 33.08 -38.64 33.16
N LYS A 9 33.61 -38.16 34.30
CA LYS A 9 33.10 -36.96 34.98
C LYS A 9 33.30 -35.68 34.15
N HIS A 10 34.38 -35.58 33.39
CA HIS A 10 34.60 -34.47 32.47
C HIS A 10 33.61 -34.52 31.30
N ARG A 11 33.45 -35.68 30.66
CA ARG A 11 32.50 -35.91 29.56
C ARG A 11 31.06 -35.63 29.98
N GLU A 12 30.65 -36.04 31.18
CA GLU A 12 29.32 -35.76 31.73
C GLU A 12 29.11 -34.25 31.94
N ARG A 13 30.11 -33.53 32.46
CA ARG A 13 30.06 -32.07 32.61
C ARG A 13 29.92 -31.36 31.27
N THR A 14 30.65 -31.81 30.25
CA THR A 14 30.56 -31.23 28.89
C THR A 14 29.20 -31.52 28.26
N LEU A 15 28.66 -32.73 28.43
CA LEU A 15 27.32 -33.08 27.95
C LEU A 15 26.23 -32.25 28.65
N THR A 16 26.32 -32.06 29.97
CA THR A 16 25.36 -31.21 30.70
C THR A 16 25.48 -29.74 30.30
N SER A 17 26.70 -29.24 30.08
CA SER A 17 26.95 -27.87 29.59
C SER A 17 26.33 -27.64 28.23
N ASN A 18 26.54 -28.58 27.30
CA ASN A 18 26.03 -28.51 25.94
C ASN A 18 24.50 -28.68 25.90
N LEU A 19 23.92 -29.53 26.75
CA LEU A 19 22.47 -29.65 26.90
C LEU A 19 21.85 -28.37 27.48
N PHE A 20 22.51 -27.73 28.46
CA PHE A 20 22.02 -26.48 29.04
C PHE A 20 22.11 -25.32 28.04
N ALA A 21 23.20 -25.24 27.26
CA ALA A 21 23.36 -24.28 26.18
C ALA A 21 22.32 -24.50 25.06
N SER A 22 22.10 -25.75 24.66
CA SER A 22 21.09 -26.11 23.65
C SER A 22 19.66 -25.81 24.12
N GLN A 23 19.35 -26.08 25.39
CA GLN A 23 18.04 -25.79 25.99
C GLN A 23 17.83 -24.27 26.20
N ALA A 24 18.91 -23.51 26.45
CA ALA A 24 18.88 -22.06 26.49
C ALA A 24 18.63 -21.47 25.10
N GLU A 25 19.32 -21.94 24.05
CA GLU A 25 19.11 -21.48 22.66
C GLU A 25 17.68 -21.74 22.15
N LEU A 26 17.05 -22.86 22.54
CA LEU A 26 15.66 -23.15 22.21
C LEU A 26 14.66 -22.16 22.85
N ARG A 27 15.01 -21.53 23.97
CA ARG A 27 14.19 -20.47 24.60
C ARG A 27 14.33 -19.10 23.94
N TYR A 28 15.35 -18.88 23.11
CA TYR A 28 15.60 -17.60 22.43
C TYR A 28 15.16 -17.57 20.95
N ARG A 29 14.47 -18.60 20.46
CA ARG A 29 13.98 -18.65 19.06
C ARG A 29 12.62 -17.96 18.84
N HIS A 30 12.13 -17.19 19.80
CA HIS A 30 10.88 -16.44 19.64
C HIS A 30 11.17 -14.95 19.71
N PRO A 31 10.88 -14.18 18.63
CA PRO A 31 11.10 -12.75 18.65
C PRO A 31 10.32 -12.12 19.81
N PRO A 32 10.90 -11.17 20.56
CA PRO A 32 10.20 -10.47 21.62
C PRO A 32 8.88 -9.89 21.08
N ARG A 33 7.79 -10.03 21.83
CA ARG A 33 6.41 -9.61 21.46
C ARG A 33 6.32 -8.18 20.89
N ARG A 34 7.28 -7.31 21.21
CA ARG A 34 7.39 -5.95 20.65
C ARG A 34 7.81 -5.92 19.18
N GLU A 35 8.78 -6.74 18.76
CA GLU A 35 9.17 -6.88 17.36
C GLU A 35 8.03 -7.48 16.54
N GLN A 36 7.39 -8.54 17.06
CA GLN A 36 6.24 -9.15 16.39
C GLN A 36 5.07 -8.17 16.21
N LYS A 37 4.83 -7.26 17.16
CA LYS A 37 3.83 -6.19 17.01
C LYS A 37 4.23 -5.13 15.96
N MET A 38 5.52 -4.83 15.84
CA MET A 38 6.03 -3.90 14.83
C MET A 38 5.91 -4.51 13.42
N ASP A 39 6.21 -5.80 13.28
CA ASP A 39 6.08 -6.54 12.00
C ASP A 39 4.62 -6.63 11.55
N LEU A 40 3.69 -6.91 12.47
CA LEU A 40 2.26 -6.89 12.19
C LEU A 40 1.82 -5.50 11.69
N LYS A 41 2.19 -4.43 12.39
CA LYS A 41 1.85 -3.06 12.00
C LYS A 41 2.45 -2.65 10.66
N ALA A 42 3.68 -3.08 10.36
CA ALA A 42 4.33 -2.84 9.07
C ALA A 42 3.63 -3.62 7.94
N SER A 43 3.27 -4.88 8.19
CA SER A 43 2.54 -5.71 7.23
C SER A 43 1.13 -5.17 6.94
N ASP A 44 0.43 -4.64 7.95
CA ASP A 44 -0.87 -4.00 7.79
C ASP A 44 -0.76 -2.74 6.92
N ARG A 45 0.28 -1.92 7.13
CA ARG A 45 0.55 -0.73 6.32
C ARG A 45 0.86 -1.08 4.87
N PHE A 46 1.67 -2.12 4.64
CA PHE A 46 1.95 -2.61 3.29
C PHE A 46 0.68 -3.11 2.59
N ASN A 47 -0.16 -3.86 3.31
CA ASN A 47 -1.44 -4.35 2.78
C ASN A 47 -2.41 -3.22 2.43
N ILE A 48 -2.49 -2.18 3.26
CA ILE A 48 -3.33 -1.01 2.98
C ILE A 48 -2.84 -0.28 1.73
N ASN A 49 -1.52 -0.08 1.61
CA ASN A 49 -0.95 0.62 0.45
C ASN A 49 -1.15 -0.16 -0.85
N SER A 50 -0.92 -1.47 -0.85
CA SER A 50 -1.11 -2.29 -2.05
C SER A 50 -2.57 -2.34 -2.51
N GLN A 51 -3.53 -2.35 -1.57
CA GLN A 51 -4.95 -2.22 -1.88
C GLN A 51 -5.30 -0.85 -2.46
N LEU A 52 -4.74 0.23 -1.92
CA LEU A 52 -4.95 1.57 -2.42
C LEU A 52 -4.37 1.74 -3.83
N GLU A 53 -3.16 1.26 -4.07
CA GLU A 53 -2.52 1.23 -5.39
C GLU A 53 -3.35 0.45 -6.40
N HIS A 54 -3.92 -0.69 -6.00
CA HIS A 54 -4.83 -1.46 -6.84
C HIS A 54 -6.08 -0.65 -7.26
N LEU A 55 -6.68 0.10 -6.32
CA LEU A 55 -7.83 0.96 -6.62
C LEU A 55 -7.45 2.11 -7.56
N GLN A 56 -6.30 2.75 -7.34
CA GLN A 56 -5.79 3.82 -8.20
C GLN A 56 -5.49 3.36 -9.62
N ALA A 57 -5.02 2.11 -9.79
CA ALA A 57 -4.82 1.51 -11.10
C ALA A 57 -6.15 1.21 -11.83
N LYS A 58 -7.22 0.91 -11.09
CA LYS A 58 -8.53 0.56 -11.66
C LYS A 58 -9.42 1.76 -11.94
N TYR A 59 -9.39 2.76 -11.06
CA TYR A 59 -10.28 3.91 -11.10
C TYR A 59 -9.45 5.20 -11.11
N VAL A 60 -9.32 5.77 -12.31
CA VAL A 60 -8.67 7.07 -12.52
C VAL A 60 -9.36 8.13 -11.66
N GLY A 61 -8.57 8.96 -10.97
CA GLY A 61 -9.09 10.00 -10.08
C GLY A 61 -9.15 9.61 -8.60
N THR A 62 -8.89 8.34 -8.25
CA THR A 62 -8.82 7.90 -6.84
C THR A 62 -7.69 8.62 -6.09
N GLY A 63 -8.05 9.46 -5.12
CA GLY A 63 -7.10 10.29 -4.35
C GLY A 63 -6.33 9.53 -3.26
N HIS A 64 -5.35 10.21 -2.68
CA HIS A 64 -4.60 9.80 -1.48
C HIS A 64 -4.28 11.02 -0.60
N ALA A 65 -3.77 10.80 0.61
CA ALA A 65 -3.53 11.86 1.59
C ALA A 65 -2.54 12.95 1.11
N ASP A 66 -1.59 12.57 0.26
CA ASP A 66 -0.55 13.46 -0.28
C ASP A 66 -0.92 14.06 -1.65
N LEU A 67 -2.14 13.83 -2.14
CA LEU A 67 -2.59 14.35 -3.43
C LEU A 67 -2.59 15.88 -3.39
N SER A 68 -1.94 16.51 -4.37
CA SER A 68 -1.89 17.96 -4.42
C SER A 68 -3.25 18.57 -4.76
N ARG A 69 -3.48 19.81 -4.30
CA ARG A 69 -4.69 20.57 -4.67
C ARG A 69 -4.86 20.71 -6.19
N PHE A 70 -3.74 20.78 -6.92
CA PHE A 70 -3.75 20.88 -8.38
C PHE A 70 -4.23 19.59 -9.02
N GLU A 71 -3.68 18.43 -8.64
CA GLU A 71 -4.10 17.13 -9.18
C GLU A 71 -5.58 16.84 -8.87
N TRP A 72 -6.03 17.18 -7.66
CA TRP A 72 -7.44 17.10 -7.30
C TRP A 72 -8.31 17.96 -8.22
N ALA A 73 -7.95 19.22 -8.42
CA ALA A 73 -8.71 20.14 -9.27
C ALA A 73 -8.79 19.64 -10.72
N VAL A 74 -7.69 19.11 -11.25
CA VAL A 74 -7.64 18.53 -12.60
C VAL A 74 -8.55 17.30 -12.71
N ASN A 75 -8.60 16.43 -11.71
CA ASN A 75 -9.52 15.28 -11.71
C ASN A 75 -10.98 15.74 -11.76
N ILE A 76 -11.36 16.70 -10.90
CA ILE A 76 -12.71 17.27 -10.90
C ILE A 76 -13.07 17.91 -12.25
N GLN A 77 -12.14 18.66 -12.83
CA GLN A 77 -12.35 19.32 -14.13
C GLN A 77 -12.56 18.28 -15.25
N ARG A 78 -11.78 17.19 -15.25
CA ARG A 78 -11.95 16.10 -16.23
C ARG A 78 -13.31 15.42 -16.09
N ASP A 79 -13.75 15.12 -14.87
CA ASP A 79 -15.05 14.50 -14.61
C ASP A 79 -16.21 15.41 -14.99
N SER A 80 -16.04 16.71 -14.80
CA SER A 80 -17.01 17.74 -15.21
C SER A 80 -17.15 17.77 -16.73
N TYR A 81 -16.06 17.87 -17.48
CA TYR A 81 -16.12 17.85 -18.95
C TYR A 81 -16.65 16.54 -19.51
N ALA A 82 -16.28 15.39 -18.92
CA ALA A 82 -16.83 14.10 -19.29
C ALA A 82 -18.35 14.06 -19.10
N SER A 83 -18.85 14.67 -18.03
CA SER A 83 -20.29 14.82 -17.77
C SER A 83 -20.96 15.76 -18.77
N TYR A 84 -20.33 16.89 -19.12
CA TYR A 84 -20.88 17.85 -20.08
C TYR A 84 -21.06 17.22 -21.46
N ILE A 85 -20.07 16.47 -21.96
CA ILE A 85 -20.18 15.80 -23.27
C ILE A 85 -21.09 14.56 -23.25
N GLY A 86 -21.24 13.92 -22.08
CA GLY A 86 -22.05 12.70 -21.90
C GLY A 86 -23.54 12.97 -21.75
N HIS A 87 -23.92 14.14 -21.23
CA HIS A 87 -25.30 14.52 -21.00
C HIS A 87 -25.77 15.55 -22.03
N TYR A 88 -26.53 15.09 -23.03
CA TYR A 88 -27.00 15.95 -24.13
C TYR A 88 -27.66 17.27 -23.70
N PRO A 89 -28.54 17.32 -22.68
CA PRO A 89 -29.16 18.59 -22.26
C PRO A 89 -28.14 19.62 -21.77
N VAL A 90 -27.08 19.17 -21.09
CA VAL A 90 -26.02 20.04 -20.58
C VAL A 90 -25.15 20.53 -21.73
N LEU A 91 -24.77 19.64 -22.64
CA LEU A 91 -24.03 20.03 -23.85
C LEU A 91 -24.82 21.04 -24.69
N ALA A 92 -26.11 20.82 -24.89
CA ALA A 92 -26.98 21.72 -25.64
C ALA A 92 -27.13 23.08 -24.95
N TYR A 93 -27.21 23.11 -23.62
CA TYR A 93 -27.23 24.35 -22.85
C TYR A 93 -25.97 25.20 -23.12
N PHE A 94 -24.78 24.59 -23.07
CA PHE A 94 -23.53 25.29 -23.39
C PHE A 94 -23.46 25.77 -24.84
N ALA A 95 -23.90 24.94 -25.79
CA ALA A 95 -23.94 25.32 -27.21
C ALA A 95 -24.85 26.54 -27.45
N ILE A 96 -26.01 26.60 -26.78
CA ILE A 96 -26.91 27.74 -26.87
C ILE A 96 -26.31 28.98 -26.19
N SER A 97 -25.69 28.83 -25.01
CA SER A 97 -25.11 29.97 -24.29
C SER A 97 -23.94 30.61 -25.02
N GLU A 98 -23.09 29.80 -25.65
CA GLU A 98 -21.92 30.25 -26.42
C GLU A 98 -22.25 30.57 -27.88
N ASN A 99 -23.50 30.34 -28.31
CA ASN A 99 -23.95 30.51 -29.69
C ASN A 99 -23.06 29.76 -30.70
N GLU A 100 -22.67 28.54 -30.35
CA GLU A 100 -21.84 27.67 -31.17
C GLU A 100 -22.55 26.35 -31.48
N SER A 101 -22.11 25.68 -32.54
CA SER A 101 -22.68 24.37 -32.87
C SER A 101 -22.36 23.34 -31.77
N ILE A 102 -23.31 22.44 -31.48
CA ILE A 102 -23.12 21.33 -30.52
C ILE A 102 -21.85 20.51 -30.82
N GLY A 103 -21.56 20.29 -32.12
CA GLY A 103 -20.36 19.57 -32.55
C GLY A 103 -19.07 20.30 -32.20
N ARG A 104 -19.05 21.63 -32.31
CA ARG A 104 -17.90 22.46 -31.92
C ARG A 104 -17.72 22.47 -30.41
N GLU A 105 -18.78 22.65 -29.62
CA GLU A 105 -18.66 22.60 -28.16
C GLU A 105 -18.18 21.23 -27.66
N ARG A 106 -18.68 20.15 -28.26
CA ARG A 106 -18.19 18.79 -27.97
C ARG A 106 -16.70 18.67 -28.29
N TYR A 107 -16.26 19.19 -29.44
CA TYR A 107 -14.84 19.22 -29.81
C TYR A 107 -14.01 20.03 -28.81
N ASN A 108 -14.47 21.23 -28.45
CA ASN A 108 -13.82 22.10 -27.48
C ASN A 108 -13.60 21.35 -26.16
N PHE A 109 -14.63 20.74 -25.58
CA PHE A 109 -14.51 19.98 -24.33
C PHE A 109 -13.61 18.74 -24.43
N MET A 110 -13.51 18.10 -25.60
CA MET A 110 -12.56 17.00 -25.80
C MET A 110 -11.10 17.48 -25.88
N GLN A 111 -10.87 18.72 -26.33
CA GLN A 111 -9.53 19.30 -26.48
C GLN A 111 -8.95 19.92 -25.21
N VAL A 112 -9.74 20.16 -24.17
CA VAL A 112 -9.25 20.66 -22.85
C VAL A 112 -8.44 19.59 -22.08
N ARG A 113 -7.83 18.62 -22.78
CA ARG A 113 -6.87 17.67 -22.21
C ARG A 113 -5.48 18.31 -22.22
N HIS A 114 -5.15 19.02 -21.15
CA HIS A 114 -3.76 19.25 -20.74
C HIS A 114 -3.42 18.38 -19.51
#